data_AF-A0A2M7I2W1-F1
#
_entry.id   AF-A0A2M7I2W1-F1
#
_cell.length_a   1.000
_cell.length_b   1.000
_cell.length_c   1.000
_cell.angle_alpha   90.00
_cell.angle_beta   90.00
_cell.angle_gamma   90.00
#
_symmetry.space_group_name_H-M   'P 1'
#
loop_
_entity.id
_entity.type
_entity.pdbx_description
1 polymer ?
#
loop_
_entity_poly.entity_id
_entity_poly.type
_entity_poly.pdbx_seq_one_letter_code
_entity_poly.pdbx_strand_id
1 'polypeptide(L)' 'MPKFTLNDKEIEFKPGQTIIEAAKENGVSIPHFCWHPKLSISGNC' A
#
# COMPACT_ATOMS: atom_id res chain seq x y z
N MET A 1 11.03 4.13 11.69
CA MET A 1 10.48 4.30 10.32
C MET A 1 9.37 5.33 10.35
N PRO A 2 9.10 6.08 9.27
CA PRO A 2 7.94 6.97 9.23
C PRO A 2 6.64 6.16 9.39
N LYS A 3 5.60 6.82 9.89
CA LYS A 3 4.31 6.22 10.22
C LYS A 3 3.15 6.95 9.56
N PHE A 4 2.07 6.22 9.30
CA PHE A 4 0.78 6.79 8.94
C PHE A 4 -0.36 5.97 9.55
N THR A 5 -1.56 6.54 9.57
CA THR A 5 -2.75 5.86 10.11
C THR A 5 -3.51 5.15 9.01
N LEU A 6 -3.81 3.86 9.19
CA LEU A 6 -4.66 3.04 8.34
C LEU A 6 -5.66 2.26 9.22
N ASN A 7 -6.96 2.46 9.03
CA ASN A 7 -8.02 1.85 9.84
C ASN A 7 -7.79 2.05 11.36
N ASP A 8 -7.56 3.30 11.77
CA ASP A 8 -7.29 3.71 13.15
C ASP A 8 -6.05 3.08 13.81
N LYS A 9 -5.19 2.42 13.03
CA LYS A 9 -3.91 1.87 13.48
C LYS A 9 -2.75 2.64 12.88
N GLU A 10 -1.79 3.00 13.71
CA GLU A 10 -0.49 3.46 13.20
C GLU A 10 0.25 2.27 12.58
N ILE A 11 0.67 2.44 11.33
CA ILE A 11 1.52 1.47 10.64
C ILE A 11 2.80 2.14 10.14
N GLU A 12 3.90 1.40 10.23
CA GLU A 12 5.20 1.84 9.72
C GLU A 12 5.31 1.54 8.23
N PHE A 13 6.05 2.39 7.51
CA PHE A 13 6.32 2.19 6.08
C PHE A 13 7.75 2.57 5.72
N LYS A 14 8.20 2.14 4.54
CA LYS A 14 9.49 2.53 3.97
C LYS A 14 9.29 3.69 2.99
N PRO A 15 10.13 4.75 3.00
CA PRO A 15 10.08 5.76 1.96
C PRO A 15 10.15 5.13 0.55
N GLY A 16 9.22 5.52 -0.33
CA GLY A 16 9.08 4.95 -1.67
C GLY A 16 8.13 3.74 -1.78
N GLN A 17 7.67 3.18 -0.66
CA GLN A 17 6.62 2.17 -0.63
C GLN A 17 5.26 2.79 -0.97
N THR A 18 4.48 2.11 -1.79
CA THR A 18 3.10 2.51 -2.09
C THR A 18 2.16 2.17 -0.93
N ILE A 19 1.02 2.85 -0.86
CA ILE A 19 -0.02 2.57 0.15
C ILE A 19 -0.53 1.12 0.04
N ILE A 20 -0.66 0.59 -1.19
CA ILE A 20 -1.11 -0.79 -1.42
C ILE A 20 -0.12 -1.81 -0.85
N GLU A 21 1.19 -1.56 -0.98
CA GLU A 21 2.22 -2.41 -0.39
C GLU A 21 2.19 -2.35 1.14
N ALA A 22 2.14 -1.14 1.71
CA ALA A 22 2.10 -0.97 3.17
C ALA A 22 0.84 -1.61 3.78
N ALA A 23 -0.31 -1.49 3.12
CA ALA A 23 -1.55 -2.15 3.52
C ALA A 23 -1.42 -3.67 3.46
N LYS A 24 -0.88 -4.22 2.36
CA LYS A 24 -0.67 -5.66 2.17
C LYS A 24 0.24 -6.27 3.23
N GLU A 25 1.33 -5.59 3.59
CA GLU A 25 2.25 -6.02 4.66
C GLU A 25 1.57 -6.07 6.04
N ASN A 26 0.52 -5.26 6.25
CA ASN A 26 -0.26 -5.21 7.48
C ASN A 26 -1.58 -6.01 7.38
N GLY A 27 -1.72 -6.90 6.39
CA GLY A 27 -2.91 -7.76 6.24
C GLY A 27 -4.17 -7.04 5.78
N VAL A 28 -4.06 -5.79 5.31
CA VAL A 28 -5.17 -5.01 4.76
C VAL A 28 -5.19 -5.17 3.24
N SER A 29 -6.27 -5.74 2.71
CA SER A 29 -6.47 -5.87 1.27
C SER A 29 -7.17 -4.63 0.71
N ILE A 30 -6.54 -3.99 -0.27
CA ILE A 30 -7.14 -2.90 -1.06
C ILE A 30 -7.53 -3.49 -2.42
N PRO A 31 -8.81 -3.48 -2.83
CA PRO A 31 -9.20 -3.96 -4.16
C PRO A 31 -8.55 -3.14 -5.27
N HIS A 32 -7.97 -3.82 -6.26
CA HIS A 32 -7.33 -3.17 -7.41
C HIS A 32 -7.33 -4.08 -8.63
N PHE A 33 -7.48 -3.49 -9.82
CA PHE A 33 -7.21 -4.15 -11.11
C PHE A 33 -5.92 -3.64 -11.75
N CYS A 34 -5.64 -2.34 -11.61
CA CYS A 34 -4.60 -1.60 -12.33
C CYS A 34 -3.24 -1.56 -11.63
N TRP A 35 -3.03 -2.40 -10.61
CA TRP A 35 -1.79 -2.47 -9.84
C TRP A 35 -1.33 -3.93 -9.69
N HIS A 36 -0.01 -4.13 -9.81
CA HIS A 36 0.63 -5.42 -9.55
C HIS A 36 2.09 -5.18 -9.17
N PRO A 37 2.68 -5.89 -8.17
CA PRO A 37 4.02 -5.59 -7.66
C PRO A 37 5.16 -5.81 -8.66
N LYS A 38 4.89 -6.46 -9.80
CA LYS A 38 5.86 -6.73 -10.86
C LYS A 38 5.59 -5.94 -12.16
N LEU A 39 4.61 -5.04 -12.16
CA LEU A 39 4.26 -4.22 -13.32
C LEU A 39 4.41 -2.74 -12.98
N SER A 40 4.57 -1.89 -14.00
CA SER A 40 4.53 -0.44 -13.82
C SER A 40 3.15 -0.01 -13.30
N ILE A 41 3.14 1.06 -12.48
CA ILE A 41 1.92 1.60 -11.89
C ILE A 41 1.07 2.22 -13.00
N SER A 42 -0.15 1.71 -13.19
CA SER A 42 -1.03 2.18 -14.26
C SER A 42 -2.11 3.16 -13.80
N GLY A 43 -2.75 2.95 -12.64
CA GLY A 43 -3.73 3.89 -12.07
C GLY A 43 -4.96 4.19 -12.97
N ASN A 44 -5.42 3.21 -13.74
CA ASN A 44 -6.56 3.35 -14.68
C ASN A 44 -7.82 2.57 -14.28
N CYS A 45 -7.71 1.75 -13.25
CA CYS A 45 -8.83 1.46 -12.36
C CYS A 45 -8.98 2.68 -11.42
#